data_AF-A0A318HPJ9-F1
#
_entry.id   AF-A0A318HPJ9-F1
#
_cell.length_a   1.000
_cell.length_b   1.000
_cell.length_c   1.000
_cell.angle_alpha   90.00
_cell.angle_beta   90.00
_cell.angle_gamma   90.00
#
_symmetry.space_group_name_H-M   'P 1'
#
loop_
_entity.id
_entity.type
_entity.pdbx_description
1 polymer ?
#
loop_
_entity_poly.entity_id
_entity_poly.type
_entity_poly.pdbx_seq_one_letter_code
_entity_poly.pdbx_strand_id
1 'polypeptide(L)'
;MKTYHLKQLFLNNFRTLPKAKAINSLKSLSDITEIRDVVDCVKRTYTTVSNDIEGLLYPKTLTELCKKPPIFFRPSSVLAEINWILSYMRGQWSNIAWFAEQKIQFENCFLLGNYHKSHNIVEEVKNKLGVSLWYYETKCLLYEHEGASQKCLTFISETLHSCKENNNYILSVLYNLYERTQRKLSPYKFDEDLNALYKRNRTELHEDYYKYVLFRLNYYNQYANTDLSLPIMFESLSALVDRYLILVSIIKSVLVKEPYNKDIIAKGCYLFNKTKDKSLYSVIALTGRKIEGYYNQRYIDMLDCYYSGEYAKCRDYAKHIMEENPACCFDSFIFYTRSLIYLKQGYETPYKQEPDAPVNSISKGIYNVLTYQNVEENLYALYQFNKNIYSFTIAAGLDSFYKTESNEHVNHRLTLMNIMYYDPIFSRMWDDVDGAISYIEEYKLHGINSVACDIWQKRIRNEQVDILSLPLHIAEPINAEYYYKKNYYCPLNIVSSIPTH
;
A
#
# COMPACT_ATOMS: atom_id res chain seq x y z
N MET A 1 22.59 -28.51 -20.85
CA MET A 1 22.27 -28.39 -22.29
C MET A 1 21.26 -27.27 -22.57
N LYS A 2 20.07 -27.26 -21.94
CA LYS A 2 19.01 -26.25 -22.15
C LYS A 2 19.46 -24.79 -21.96
N THR A 3 20.17 -24.47 -20.87
CA THR A 3 20.66 -23.10 -20.59
C THR A 3 21.69 -22.59 -21.61
N TYR A 4 22.52 -23.48 -22.16
CA TYR A 4 23.51 -23.11 -23.18
C TYR A 4 22.82 -22.72 -24.50
N HIS A 5 21.84 -23.52 -24.95
CA HIS A 5 21.05 -23.20 -26.14
C HIS A 5 20.27 -21.89 -25.98
N LEU A 6 19.70 -21.64 -24.79
CA LEU A 6 19.02 -20.37 -24.48
C LEU A 6 19.99 -19.18 -24.59
N LYS A 7 21.17 -19.26 -23.95
CA LYS A 7 22.19 -18.21 -24.04
C LYS A 7 22.58 -17.92 -25.50
N GLN A 8 22.82 -18.95 -26.29
CA GLN A 8 23.17 -18.79 -27.71
C GLN A 8 22.04 -18.17 -28.53
N LEU A 9 20.78 -18.56 -28.29
CA LEU A 9 19.61 -17.99 -28.95
C LEU A 9 19.52 -16.47 -28.71
N PHE A 10 19.66 -16.04 -27.46
CA PHE A 10 19.57 -14.61 -27.15
C PHE A 10 20.78 -13.82 -27.64
N LEU A 11 21.99 -14.38 -27.63
CA LEU A 11 23.14 -13.75 -28.30
C LEU A 11 22.87 -13.56 -29.81
N ASN A 12 22.27 -14.55 -30.47
CA ASN A 12 21.87 -14.42 -31.87
C ASN A 12 20.77 -13.36 -32.07
N ASN A 13 19.79 -13.26 -31.17
CA ASN A 13 18.76 -12.21 -31.22
C ASN A 13 19.39 -10.81 -31.10
N PHE A 14 20.34 -10.62 -30.18
CA PHE A 14 21.07 -9.34 -30.05
C PHE A 14 21.95 -9.02 -31.25
N ARG A 15 22.36 -10.03 -32.04
CA ARG A 15 23.11 -9.85 -33.28
C ARG A 15 22.22 -9.51 -34.47
N THR A 16 20.98 -9.99 -34.50
CA THR A 16 20.10 -9.96 -35.68
C THR A 16 18.94 -8.98 -35.58
N LEU A 17 18.46 -8.69 -34.38
CA LEU A 17 17.34 -7.79 -34.14
C LEU A 17 17.83 -6.40 -33.70
N PRO A 18 17.02 -5.33 -33.91
CA PRO A 18 17.25 -4.06 -33.26
C PRO A 18 17.36 -4.22 -31.74
N LYS A 19 18.32 -3.53 -31.11
CA LYS A 19 18.65 -3.65 -29.68
C LYS A 19 17.43 -3.67 -28.76
N ALA A 20 16.48 -2.76 -29.00
CA ALA A 20 15.27 -2.67 -28.21
C ALA A 20 14.39 -3.93 -28.33
N LYS A 21 14.19 -4.47 -29.54
CA LYS A 21 13.45 -5.72 -29.77
C LYS A 21 14.17 -6.91 -29.15
N ALA A 22 15.50 -6.94 -29.21
CA ALA A 22 16.31 -7.98 -28.57
C ALA A 22 16.16 -7.95 -27.04
N ILE A 23 16.19 -6.77 -26.42
CA ILE A 23 15.92 -6.62 -24.98
C ILE A 23 14.50 -7.08 -24.64
N ASN A 24 13.49 -6.67 -25.42
CA ASN A 24 12.13 -7.10 -25.18
C ASN A 24 11.95 -8.63 -25.21
N SER A 25 12.66 -9.30 -26.12
CA SER A 25 12.58 -10.76 -26.22
C SER A 25 12.97 -11.46 -24.90
N LEU A 26 13.79 -10.83 -24.05
CA LEU A 26 14.18 -11.39 -22.75
C LEU A 26 12.99 -11.51 -21.78
N LYS A 27 11.96 -10.68 -21.93
CA LYS A 27 10.74 -10.72 -21.11
C LYS A 27 9.86 -11.95 -21.38
N SER A 28 10.12 -12.67 -22.49
CA SER A 28 9.43 -13.93 -22.79
C SER A 28 9.88 -15.10 -21.91
N LEU A 29 11.01 -14.96 -21.21
CA LEU A 29 11.49 -15.97 -20.27
C LEU A 29 10.61 -15.99 -19.02
N SER A 30 10.19 -17.19 -18.63
CA SER A 30 9.25 -17.38 -17.52
C SER A 30 9.93 -17.43 -16.15
N ASP A 31 11.23 -17.71 -16.08
CA ASP A 31 11.97 -17.87 -14.81
C ASP A 31 13.00 -16.76 -14.57
N ILE A 32 13.07 -16.30 -13.31
CA ILE A 32 13.97 -15.23 -12.88
C ILE A 32 15.45 -15.64 -13.04
N THR A 33 15.78 -16.90 -12.77
CA THR A 33 17.15 -17.42 -12.87
C THR A 33 17.55 -17.51 -14.34
N GLU A 34 16.66 -17.99 -15.20
CA GLU A 34 16.89 -18.00 -16.65
C GLU A 34 17.10 -16.59 -17.21
N ILE A 35 16.26 -15.62 -16.83
CA ILE A 35 16.43 -14.21 -17.23
C ILE A 35 17.82 -13.72 -16.81
N ARG A 36 18.21 -13.94 -15.55
CA ARG A 36 19.50 -13.50 -15.01
C ARG A 36 20.68 -14.10 -15.75
N ASP A 37 20.66 -15.42 -15.96
CA ASP A 37 21.74 -16.15 -16.64
C ASP A 37 21.95 -15.66 -18.07
N VAL A 38 20.85 -15.39 -18.78
CA VAL A 38 20.90 -14.86 -20.15
C VAL A 38 21.36 -13.41 -20.14
N VAL A 39 20.82 -12.57 -19.26
CA VAL A 39 21.21 -11.16 -19.13
C VAL A 39 22.70 -11.04 -18.80
N ASP A 40 23.23 -11.87 -17.90
CA ASP A 40 24.66 -11.88 -17.55
C ASP A 40 25.53 -12.27 -18.75
N CYS A 41 25.07 -13.24 -19.55
CA CYS A 41 25.74 -13.62 -20.78
C CYS A 41 25.76 -12.46 -21.79
N VAL A 42 24.60 -11.82 -22.02
CA VAL A 42 24.46 -10.71 -22.97
C VAL A 42 25.28 -9.50 -22.53
N LYS A 43 25.29 -9.14 -21.25
CA LYS A 43 26.06 -8.00 -20.72
C LYS A 43 27.57 -8.19 -20.87
N ARG A 44 28.07 -9.43 -20.76
CA ARG A 44 29.50 -9.73 -20.99
C ARG A 44 29.90 -9.50 -22.44
N THR A 45 28.99 -9.71 -23.39
CA THR A 45 29.24 -9.51 -24.82
C THR A 45 28.94 -8.09 -25.29
N TYR A 46 27.89 -7.46 -24.76
CA TYR A 46 27.38 -6.15 -25.18
C TYR A 46 27.34 -5.19 -23.98
N THR A 47 28.45 -4.52 -23.71
CA THR A 47 28.64 -3.67 -22.52
C THR A 47 27.64 -2.52 -22.39
N THR A 48 27.14 -1.99 -23.51
CA THR A 48 26.15 -0.89 -23.52
C THR A 48 24.72 -1.33 -23.21
N VAL A 49 24.45 -2.63 -23.04
CA VAL A 49 23.09 -3.16 -22.82
C VAL A 49 22.66 -3.03 -21.35
N SER A 50 23.59 -2.96 -20.39
CA SER A 50 23.23 -2.90 -18.96
C SER A 50 22.33 -1.71 -18.63
N ASN A 51 22.70 -0.52 -19.09
CA ASN A 51 21.93 0.71 -18.85
C ASN A 51 20.56 0.70 -19.54
N ASP A 52 20.41 -0.03 -20.65
CA ASP A 52 19.12 -0.11 -21.34
C ASP A 52 18.16 -1.06 -20.64
N ILE A 53 18.68 -2.14 -20.05
CA ILE A 53 17.91 -3.12 -19.25
C ILE A 53 17.55 -2.52 -17.88
N GLU A 54 18.54 -2.06 -17.13
CA GLU A 54 18.36 -1.60 -15.75
C GLU A 54 17.84 -0.16 -15.67
N GLY A 55 18.09 0.66 -16.70
CA GLY A 55 17.87 2.10 -16.60
C GLY A 55 18.78 2.74 -15.54
N LEU A 56 18.47 3.97 -15.18
CA LEU A 56 19.21 4.70 -14.15
C LEU A 56 18.54 4.49 -12.79
N LEU A 57 19.15 3.63 -11.96
CA LEU A 57 18.58 3.23 -10.68
C LEU A 57 18.65 4.34 -9.61
N TYR A 58 19.70 5.19 -9.68
CA TYR A 58 20.03 6.22 -8.69
C TYR A 58 20.29 7.59 -9.33
N PRO A 59 19.28 8.19 -9.97
CA PRO A 59 19.45 9.47 -10.65
C PRO A 59 19.78 10.58 -9.64
N LYS A 60 20.71 11.46 -9.96
CA LYS A 60 21.13 12.57 -9.09
C LYS A 60 20.31 13.83 -9.31
N THR A 61 19.65 13.96 -10.46
CA THR A 61 18.86 15.12 -10.85
C THR A 61 17.57 14.72 -11.55
N LEU A 62 16.60 15.64 -11.62
CA LEU A 62 15.37 15.42 -12.40
C LEU A 62 15.66 15.24 -13.89
N THR A 63 16.65 15.97 -14.43
CA THR A 63 17.10 15.81 -15.82
C THR A 63 17.53 14.38 -16.11
N GLU A 64 18.22 13.73 -15.17
CA GLU A 64 18.62 12.32 -15.31
C GLU A 64 17.43 11.35 -15.32
N LEU A 65 16.41 11.59 -14.50
CA LEU A 65 15.14 10.85 -14.54
C LEU A 65 14.41 11.02 -15.89
N CYS A 66 14.42 12.24 -16.44
CA CYS A 66 13.69 12.59 -17.66
C CYS A 66 14.44 12.30 -18.96
N LYS A 67 15.71 11.87 -18.87
CA LYS A 67 16.61 11.71 -20.02
C LYS A 67 16.22 10.54 -20.94
N LYS A 68 15.80 9.40 -20.37
CA LYS A 68 15.57 8.16 -21.13
C LYS A 68 14.25 8.26 -21.91
N PRO A 69 14.25 8.08 -23.24
CA PRO A 69 13.02 8.08 -24.02
C PRO A 69 12.16 6.83 -23.71
N PRO A 70 10.82 6.94 -23.81
CA PRO A 70 9.87 5.88 -23.55
C PRO A 70 9.89 4.85 -24.68
N ILE A 71 10.81 3.89 -24.59
CA ILE A 71 10.79 2.71 -25.45
C ILE A 71 10.06 1.60 -24.69
N PHE A 72 8.77 1.47 -24.97
CA PHE A 72 7.90 0.50 -24.34
C PHE A 72 7.57 -0.66 -25.26
N PHE A 73 7.36 -1.81 -24.64
CA PHE A 73 6.94 -3.03 -25.31
C PHE A 73 5.75 -3.59 -24.58
N ARG A 74 4.73 -3.98 -25.34
CA ARG A 74 3.51 -4.53 -24.78
C ARG A 74 3.86 -5.73 -23.88
N PRO A 75 3.44 -5.70 -22.60
CA PRO A 75 3.63 -6.83 -21.70
C PRO A 75 2.90 -8.07 -22.22
N SER A 76 3.50 -9.26 -22.00
CA SER A 76 2.82 -10.54 -22.25
C SER A 76 1.92 -10.96 -21.10
N SER A 77 2.34 -10.69 -19.86
CA SER A 77 1.56 -10.93 -18.64
C SER A 77 2.13 -10.14 -17.47
N VAL A 78 1.32 -9.98 -16.41
CA VAL A 78 1.75 -9.38 -15.14
C VAL A 78 2.92 -10.16 -14.53
N LEU A 79 2.84 -11.50 -14.54
CA LEU A 79 3.89 -12.36 -14.00
C LEU A 79 5.23 -12.19 -14.74
N ALA A 80 5.20 -12.07 -16.07
CA ALA A 80 6.40 -11.83 -16.87
C ALA A 80 7.06 -10.49 -16.51
N GLU A 81 6.28 -9.42 -16.35
CA GLU A 81 6.80 -8.11 -15.95
C GLU A 81 7.35 -8.15 -14.50
N ILE A 82 6.71 -8.85 -13.58
CA ILE A 82 7.21 -9.08 -12.22
C ILE A 82 8.54 -9.85 -12.24
N ASN A 83 8.65 -10.90 -13.05
CA ASN A 83 9.90 -11.64 -13.19
C ASN A 83 11.01 -10.76 -13.78
N TRP A 84 10.69 -9.92 -14.76
CA TRP A 84 11.62 -8.99 -15.38
C TRP A 84 12.18 -8.00 -14.36
N ILE A 85 11.32 -7.30 -13.61
CA ILE A 85 11.74 -6.32 -12.59
C ILE A 85 12.55 -6.94 -11.46
N LEU A 86 12.13 -8.10 -10.96
CA LEU A 86 12.87 -8.83 -9.92
C LEU A 86 14.24 -9.34 -10.42
N SER A 87 14.39 -9.56 -11.71
CA SER A 87 15.64 -10.03 -12.30
C SER A 87 16.71 -8.95 -12.29
N TYR A 88 16.37 -7.72 -12.69
CA TYR A 88 17.34 -6.62 -12.75
C TYR A 88 17.49 -5.83 -11.44
N MET A 89 16.56 -5.95 -10.49
CA MET A 89 16.77 -5.45 -9.11
C MET A 89 17.83 -6.24 -8.33
N ARG A 90 18.33 -7.35 -8.90
CA ARG A 90 19.39 -8.17 -8.29
C ARG A 90 20.62 -7.31 -7.97
N GLY A 91 21.12 -7.46 -6.75
CA GLY A 91 22.27 -6.70 -6.27
C GLY A 91 21.89 -5.41 -5.53
N GLN A 92 20.62 -4.99 -5.60
CA GLN A 92 20.15 -3.77 -4.93
C GLN A 92 19.30 -4.04 -3.68
N TRP A 93 19.22 -5.30 -3.24
CA TRP A 93 18.34 -5.72 -2.15
C TRP A 93 18.62 -4.99 -0.83
N SER A 94 19.88 -4.74 -0.49
CA SER A 94 20.24 -3.98 0.72
C SER A 94 19.76 -2.54 0.68
N ASN A 95 19.84 -1.89 -0.49
CA ASN A 95 19.36 -0.53 -0.69
C ASN A 95 17.83 -0.46 -0.64
N ILE A 96 17.15 -1.46 -1.21
CA ILE A 96 15.68 -1.56 -1.16
C ILE A 96 15.20 -1.84 0.27
N ALA A 97 15.83 -2.79 0.98
CA ALA A 97 15.53 -3.10 2.38
C ALA A 97 15.67 -1.86 3.27
N TRP A 98 16.80 -1.15 3.11
CA TRP A 98 17.04 0.10 3.82
C TRP A 98 15.99 1.16 3.49
N PHE A 99 15.63 1.34 2.22
CA PHE A 99 14.59 2.29 1.82
C PHE A 99 13.22 1.96 2.44
N ALA A 100 12.81 0.68 2.43
CA ALA A 100 11.54 0.26 3.00
C ALA A 100 11.43 0.64 4.50
N GLU A 101 12.51 0.42 5.25
CA GLU A 101 12.60 0.84 6.65
C GLU A 101 12.54 2.37 6.80
N GLN A 102 13.31 3.11 5.99
CA GLN A 102 13.29 4.58 6.02
C GLN A 102 11.92 5.17 5.67
N LYS A 103 11.17 4.55 4.75
CA LYS A 103 9.81 4.98 4.41
C LYS A 103 8.88 4.89 5.62
N ILE A 104 8.89 3.77 6.35
CA ILE A 104 8.07 3.61 7.56
C ILE A 104 8.49 4.60 8.65
N GLN A 105 9.80 4.80 8.85
CA GLN A 105 10.30 5.79 9.80
C GLN A 105 9.87 7.22 9.44
N PHE A 106 9.92 7.57 8.16
CA PHE A 106 9.42 8.84 7.65
C PHE A 106 7.91 8.99 7.93
N GLU A 107 7.09 8.00 7.60
CA GLU A 107 5.63 8.05 7.82
C GLU A 107 5.30 8.22 9.31
N ASN A 108 5.99 7.49 10.19
CA ASN A 108 5.83 7.63 11.64
C ASN A 108 6.20 9.05 12.10
N CYS A 109 7.35 9.57 11.67
CA CYS A 109 7.76 10.94 12.04
C CYS A 109 6.78 12.00 11.53
N PHE A 110 6.30 11.84 10.29
CA PHE A 110 5.32 12.75 9.69
C PHE A 110 4.01 12.75 10.47
N LEU A 111 3.46 11.56 10.77
CA LEU A 111 2.18 11.42 11.48
C LEU A 111 2.26 11.96 12.92
N LEU A 112 3.43 11.89 13.55
CA LEU A 112 3.69 12.47 14.87
C LEU A 112 4.08 13.96 14.82
N GLY A 113 4.02 14.62 13.65
CA GLY A 113 4.36 16.04 13.51
C GLY A 113 5.85 16.35 13.63
N ASN A 114 6.74 15.36 13.66
CA ASN A 114 8.18 15.57 13.75
C ASN A 114 8.79 15.86 12.36
N TYR A 115 8.48 17.04 11.83
CA TYR A 115 8.89 17.41 10.47
C TYR A 115 10.41 17.59 10.33
N HIS A 116 11.11 17.99 11.38
CA HIS A 116 12.58 18.05 11.38
C HIS A 116 13.21 16.68 11.13
N LYS A 117 12.82 15.64 11.87
CA LYS A 117 13.32 14.27 11.62
C LYS A 117 12.87 13.77 10.24
N SER A 118 11.64 14.11 9.84
CA SER A 118 11.12 13.75 8.52
C SER A 118 11.98 14.31 7.39
N HIS A 119 12.40 15.58 7.48
CA HIS A 119 13.32 16.19 6.51
C HIS A 119 14.68 15.49 6.47
N ASN A 120 15.24 15.10 7.62
CA ASN A 120 16.51 14.38 7.67
C ASN A 120 16.43 13.03 6.95
N ILE A 121 15.39 12.23 7.21
CA ILE A 121 15.19 10.94 6.54
C ILE A 121 15.08 11.13 5.02
N VAL A 122 14.32 12.13 4.57
CA VAL A 122 14.13 12.41 3.14
C VAL A 122 15.43 12.80 2.45
N GLU A 123 16.26 13.63 3.09
CA GLU A 123 17.57 13.99 2.53
C GLU A 123 18.58 12.83 2.63
N GLU A 124 18.54 11.98 3.65
CA GLU A 124 19.35 10.76 3.73
C GLU A 124 19.03 9.79 2.59
N VAL A 125 17.74 9.56 2.32
CA VAL A 125 17.28 8.74 1.20
C VAL A 125 17.77 9.32 -0.13
N LYS A 126 17.62 10.64 -0.33
CA LYS A 126 18.14 11.32 -1.53
C LYS A 126 19.64 11.19 -1.67
N ASN A 127 20.41 11.39 -0.60
CA ASN A 127 21.87 11.33 -0.64
C ASN A 127 22.36 9.94 -1.03
N LYS A 128 21.72 8.89 -0.48
CA LYS A 128 22.08 7.50 -0.73
C LYS A 128 21.56 6.96 -2.06
N LEU A 129 20.30 7.22 -2.39
CA LEU A 129 19.58 6.59 -3.52
C LEU A 129 19.26 7.55 -4.67
N GLY A 130 19.63 8.83 -4.56
CA GLY A 130 19.30 9.83 -5.56
C GLY A 130 17.86 10.34 -5.46
N VAL A 131 17.46 11.14 -6.44
CA VAL A 131 16.11 11.67 -6.54
C VAL A 131 15.13 10.61 -7.06
N SER A 132 13.86 10.74 -6.71
CA SER A 132 12.78 9.82 -7.07
C SER A 132 11.45 10.57 -7.05
N LEU A 133 10.40 10.00 -7.63
CA LEU A 133 9.06 10.57 -7.50
C LEU A 133 8.64 10.59 -6.02
N TRP A 134 8.97 9.54 -5.25
CA TRP A 134 8.79 9.53 -3.80
C TRP A 134 9.49 10.71 -3.11
N TYR A 135 10.77 11.00 -3.42
CA TYR A 135 11.49 12.13 -2.84
C TYR A 135 10.75 13.46 -3.06
N TYR A 136 10.32 13.72 -4.30
CA TYR A 136 9.66 14.97 -4.63
C TYR A 136 8.27 15.07 -3.99
N GLU A 137 7.46 14.00 -4.06
CA GLU A 137 6.16 13.93 -3.40
C GLU A 137 6.29 14.21 -1.90
N THR A 138 7.20 13.51 -1.24
CA THR A 138 7.40 13.66 0.20
C THR A 138 7.92 15.05 0.59
N LYS A 139 8.81 15.64 -0.21
CA LYS A 139 9.29 17.00 0.06
C LYS A 139 8.17 18.04 -0.05
N CYS A 140 7.29 17.89 -1.04
CA CYS A 140 6.12 18.76 -1.20
C CYS A 140 5.15 18.61 -0.03
N LEU A 141 4.84 17.37 0.33
CA LEU A 141 3.96 17.05 1.45
C LEU A 141 4.46 17.68 2.75
N LEU A 142 5.77 17.62 3.04
CA LEU A 142 6.34 18.28 4.22
C LEU A 142 6.12 19.79 4.21
N TYR A 143 6.46 20.47 3.10
CA TYR A 143 6.27 21.92 3.01
C TYR A 143 4.81 22.34 3.17
N GLU A 144 3.87 21.59 2.60
CA GLU A 144 2.44 21.88 2.75
C GLU A 144 1.98 21.74 4.20
N HIS A 145 2.39 20.68 4.90
CA HIS A 145 2.01 20.42 6.28
C HIS A 145 2.71 21.31 7.31
N GLU A 146 3.89 21.86 6.98
CA GLU A 146 4.56 22.92 7.74
C GLU A 146 3.94 24.32 7.50
N GLY A 147 2.92 24.43 6.64
CA GLY A 147 2.33 25.73 6.27
C GLY A 147 3.22 26.57 5.34
N ALA A 148 4.20 25.95 4.71
CA ALA A 148 5.17 26.56 3.81
C ALA A 148 4.83 26.35 2.32
N SER A 149 3.55 26.43 1.94
CA SER A 149 3.08 26.18 0.56
C SER A 149 3.81 27.03 -0.49
N GLN A 150 4.20 28.28 -0.17
CA GLN A 150 4.99 29.09 -1.10
C GLN A 150 6.39 28.50 -1.35
N LYS A 151 7.04 27.94 -0.32
CA LYS A 151 8.32 27.23 -0.50
C LYS A 151 8.13 25.97 -1.34
N CYS A 152 7.01 25.26 -1.16
CA CYS A 152 6.64 24.11 -1.99
C CYS A 152 6.52 24.49 -3.47
N LEU A 153 5.77 25.55 -3.76
CA LEU A 153 5.58 26.04 -5.12
C LEU A 153 6.91 26.49 -5.75
N THR A 154 7.74 27.23 -5.02
CA THR A 154 9.07 27.61 -5.49
C THR A 154 9.93 26.38 -5.77
N PHE A 155 9.98 25.43 -4.85
CA PHE A 155 10.75 24.18 -5.00
C PHE A 155 10.35 23.39 -6.26
N ILE A 156 9.05 23.18 -6.49
CA ILE A 156 8.57 22.47 -7.68
C ILE A 156 8.81 23.28 -8.95
N SER A 157 8.54 24.59 -8.94
CA SER A 157 8.75 25.44 -10.11
C SER A 157 10.22 25.47 -10.54
N GLU A 158 11.14 25.65 -9.59
CA GLU A 158 12.59 25.60 -9.85
C GLU A 158 13.05 24.23 -10.32
N THR A 159 12.54 23.17 -9.67
CA THR A 159 12.83 21.78 -10.04
C THR A 159 12.42 21.49 -11.49
N LEU A 160 11.19 21.84 -11.87
CA LEU A 160 10.67 21.65 -13.23
C LEU A 160 11.43 22.52 -14.23
N HIS A 161 11.73 23.78 -13.90
CA HIS A 161 12.48 24.69 -14.78
C HIS A 161 13.94 24.26 -14.99
N SER A 162 14.56 23.63 -13.98
CA SER A 162 15.93 23.11 -14.08
C SER A 162 16.06 21.87 -14.98
N CYS A 163 14.94 21.23 -15.34
CA CYS A 163 14.93 20.03 -16.16
C CYS A 163 15.17 20.36 -17.63
N LYS A 164 16.37 20.06 -18.14
CA LYS A 164 16.77 20.38 -19.52
C LYS A 164 16.26 19.38 -20.56
N GLU A 165 15.93 18.18 -20.12
CA GLU A 165 15.46 17.07 -20.96
C GLU A 165 14.04 16.73 -20.56
N ASN A 166 13.13 16.58 -21.53
CA ASN A 166 11.76 16.15 -21.29
C ASN A 166 11.40 15.02 -22.25
N ASN A 167 12.18 13.94 -22.20
CA ASN A 167 12.04 12.85 -23.14
C ASN A 167 11.00 11.82 -22.69
N ASN A 168 10.41 11.95 -21.48
CA ASN A 168 9.42 11.02 -20.94
C ASN A 168 8.37 11.73 -20.05
N TYR A 169 7.42 10.98 -19.50
CA TYR A 169 6.25 11.50 -18.79
C TYR A 169 6.48 11.82 -17.29
N ILE A 170 7.71 11.67 -16.79
CA ILE A 170 8.01 11.87 -15.36
C ILE A 170 7.62 13.27 -14.88
N LEU A 171 7.81 14.31 -15.71
CA LEU A 171 7.40 15.68 -15.36
C LEU A 171 5.90 15.81 -15.17
N SER A 172 5.10 15.19 -16.04
CA SER A 172 3.63 15.21 -15.91
C SER A 172 3.17 14.49 -14.66
N VAL A 173 3.77 13.33 -14.34
CA VAL A 173 3.46 12.60 -13.10
C VAL A 173 3.87 13.42 -11.88
N LEU A 174 5.06 14.02 -11.89
CA LEU A 174 5.56 14.87 -10.81
C LEU A 174 4.64 16.06 -10.52
N TYR A 175 4.17 16.74 -11.57
CA TYR A 175 3.23 17.86 -11.40
C TYR A 175 1.95 17.43 -10.68
N ASN A 176 1.36 16.31 -11.09
CA ASN A 176 0.14 15.80 -10.46
C ASN A 176 0.38 15.29 -9.02
N LEU A 177 1.56 14.72 -8.74
CA LEU A 177 1.95 14.37 -7.37
C LEU A 177 2.02 15.62 -6.50
N TYR A 178 2.64 16.70 -6.99
CA TYR A 178 2.66 17.98 -6.30
C TYR A 178 1.25 18.51 -6.02
N GLU A 179 0.38 18.57 -7.02
CA GLU A 179 -1.00 19.03 -6.82
C GLU A 179 -1.72 18.21 -5.75
N ARG A 180 -1.53 16.89 -5.77
CA ARG A 180 -2.10 15.97 -4.80
C ARG A 180 -1.64 16.24 -3.36
N THR A 181 -0.44 16.78 -3.15
CA THR A 181 0.07 17.10 -1.80
C THR A 181 -0.50 18.40 -1.19
N GLN A 182 -1.18 19.23 -1.97
CA GLN A 182 -1.69 20.51 -1.49
C GLN A 182 -2.77 20.34 -0.42
N ARG A 183 -2.63 21.06 0.71
CA ARG A 183 -3.61 21.03 1.81
C ARG A 183 -4.98 21.62 1.46
N LYS A 184 -5.06 22.39 0.37
CA LYS A 184 -6.31 22.99 -0.11
C LYS A 184 -6.91 22.24 -1.30
N LEU A 185 -6.33 21.10 -1.67
CA LEU A 185 -6.82 20.28 -2.77
C LEU A 185 -8.27 19.89 -2.53
N SER A 186 -9.14 20.10 -3.51
CA SER A 186 -10.44 19.43 -3.48
C SER A 186 -10.26 17.98 -3.94
N PRO A 187 -10.49 16.97 -3.06
CA PRO A 187 -10.19 15.58 -3.40
C PRO A 187 -11.11 15.04 -4.49
N TYR A 188 -12.37 15.46 -4.53
CA TYR A 188 -13.32 15.12 -5.60
C TYR A 188 -12.93 15.78 -6.93
N LYS A 189 -12.57 17.06 -6.89
CA LYS A 189 -12.12 17.77 -8.10
C LYS A 189 -10.86 17.15 -8.68
N PHE A 190 -9.90 16.77 -7.83
CA PHE A 190 -8.71 16.04 -8.26
C PHE A 190 -9.06 14.75 -8.99
N ASP A 191 -10.00 13.97 -8.47
CA ASP A 191 -10.45 12.74 -9.11
C ASP A 191 -11.17 13.00 -10.44
N GLU A 192 -12.04 14.01 -10.49
CA GLU A 192 -12.71 14.42 -11.72
C GLU A 192 -11.70 14.87 -12.79
N ASP A 193 -10.74 15.72 -12.42
CA ASP A 193 -9.73 16.25 -13.31
C ASP A 193 -8.80 15.14 -13.81
N LEU A 194 -8.37 14.24 -12.91
CA LEU A 194 -7.57 13.08 -13.29
C LEU A 194 -8.32 12.18 -14.28
N ASN A 195 -9.60 11.93 -14.06
CA ASN A 195 -10.45 11.16 -14.98
C ASN A 195 -10.76 11.91 -16.28
N ALA A 196 -10.72 13.25 -16.29
CA ALA A 196 -11.02 14.07 -17.46
C ALA A 196 -9.79 14.32 -18.35
N LEU A 197 -8.60 14.45 -17.76
CA LEU A 197 -7.33 14.80 -18.41
C LEU A 197 -7.00 13.92 -19.62
N TYR A 198 -7.56 12.72 -19.69
CA TYR A 198 -7.18 11.71 -20.68
C TYR A 198 -8.38 11.08 -21.40
N LYS A 199 -9.53 11.76 -21.47
CA LYS A 199 -10.68 11.36 -22.30
C LYS A 199 -10.47 11.55 -23.81
N ARG A 200 -9.33 12.14 -24.23
CA ARG A 200 -8.98 12.42 -25.65
C ARG A 200 -7.83 11.53 -26.13
N ASN A 201 -7.91 10.22 -25.89
CA ASN A 201 -6.88 9.27 -26.32
C ASN A 201 -6.81 9.19 -27.85
N ARG A 202 -5.63 9.48 -28.40
CA ARG A 202 -5.38 9.47 -29.86
C ARG A 202 -4.75 8.16 -30.35
N THR A 203 -4.13 7.39 -29.45
CA THR A 203 -3.42 6.13 -29.73
C THR A 203 -3.58 5.16 -28.57
N GLU A 204 -3.37 3.87 -28.82
CA GLU A 204 -3.37 2.83 -27.77
C GLU A 204 -2.32 3.11 -26.67
N LEU A 205 -1.12 3.59 -27.04
CA LEU A 205 -0.09 3.94 -26.06
C LEU A 205 -0.52 5.09 -25.14
N HIS A 206 -1.31 6.06 -25.63
CA HIS A 206 -1.86 7.12 -24.77
C HIS A 206 -2.90 6.56 -23.80
N GLU A 207 -3.72 5.60 -24.23
CA GLU A 207 -4.68 4.91 -23.35
C GLU A 207 -3.96 4.09 -22.27
N ASP A 208 -2.90 3.36 -22.63
CA ASP A 208 -2.09 2.61 -21.68
C ASP A 208 -1.42 3.54 -20.65
N TYR A 209 -0.88 4.67 -21.13
CA TYR A 209 -0.30 5.68 -20.27
C TYR A 209 -1.34 6.25 -19.30
N TYR A 210 -2.56 6.53 -19.78
CA TYR A 210 -3.63 6.99 -18.91
C TYR A 210 -3.97 5.98 -17.80
N LYS A 211 -4.07 4.70 -18.15
CA LYS A 211 -4.30 3.62 -17.16
C LYS A 211 -3.18 3.58 -16.11
N TYR A 212 -1.93 3.77 -16.53
CA TYR A 212 -0.81 3.89 -15.59
C TYR A 212 -0.93 5.11 -14.67
N VAL A 213 -1.23 6.30 -15.22
CA VAL A 213 -1.37 7.54 -14.45
C VAL A 213 -2.50 7.41 -13.41
N LEU A 214 -3.66 6.88 -13.81
CA LEU A 214 -4.77 6.56 -12.92
C LEU A 214 -4.36 5.62 -11.79
N PHE A 215 -3.63 4.55 -12.12
CA PHE A 215 -3.15 3.61 -11.11
C PHE A 215 -2.15 4.27 -10.14
N ARG A 216 -1.22 5.09 -10.66
CA ARG A 216 -0.17 5.74 -9.85
C ARG A 216 -0.74 6.81 -8.91
N LEU A 217 -1.70 7.59 -9.41
CA LEU A 217 -2.23 8.77 -8.71
C LEU A 217 -3.56 8.50 -7.97
N ASN A 218 -4.28 7.43 -8.33
CA ASN A 218 -5.56 7.06 -7.75
C ASN A 218 -5.75 5.54 -7.58
N TYR A 219 -4.68 4.86 -7.17
CA TYR A 219 -4.60 3.44 -6.83
C TYR A 219 -5.86 2.82 -6.21
N TYR A 220 -6.34 3.29 -5.07
CA TYR A 220 -7.48 2.73 -4.33
C TYR A 220 -8.81 2.77 -5.11
N ASN A 221 -8.91 3.64 -6.12
CA ASN A 221 -10.08 3.71 -7.01
C ASN A 221 -9.87 2.95 -8.33
N GLN A 222 -8.62 2.61 -8.69
CA GLN A 222 -8.26 2.19 -10.05
C GLN A 222 -7.55 0.83 -10.13
N TYR A 223 -7.10 0.26 -9.02
CA TYR A 223 -6.41 -1.04 -8.98
C TYR A 223 -7.24 -2.18 -9.60
N ALA A 224 -8.56 -2.13 -9.46
CA ALA A 224 -9.48 -3.13 -9.99
C ALA A 224 -9.63 -3.04 -11.52
N ASN A 225 -9.63 -1.83 -12.07
CA ASN A 225 -9.96 -1.55 -13.47
C ASN A 225 -8.74 -1.41 -14.40
N THR A 226 -7.53 -1.59 -13.85
CA THR A 226 -6.27 -1.45 -14.59
C THR A 226 -5.69 -2.82 -14.97
N ASP A 227 -5.17 -2.94 -16.19
CA ASP A 227 -4.24 -4.01 -16.57
C ASP A 227 -2.93 -3.81 -15.80
N LEU A 228 -2.72 -4.63 -14.77
CA LEU A 228 -1.61 -4.50 -13.81
C LEU A 228 -0.23 -4.76 -14.42
N SER A 229 -0.15 -5.18 -15.69
CA SER A 229 1.13 -5.33 -16.40
C SER A 229 1.65 -3.99 -16.92
N LEU A 230 0.76 -3.02 -17.17
CA LEU A 230 1.12 -1.71 -17.71
C LEU A 230 1.89 -0.85 -16.70
N PRO A 231 1.50 -0.74 -15.41
CA PRO A 231 2.23 0.14 -14.50
C PRO A 231 3.69 -0.27 -14.28
N ILE A 232 4.04 -1.56 -14.29
CA ILE A 232 5.45 -2.01 -14.23
C ILE A 232 6.23 -1.54 -15.46
N MET A 233 5.62 -1.68 -16.64
CA MET A 233 6.23 -1.30 -17.90
C MET A 233 6.58 0.20 -17.88
N PHE A 234 5.64 1.06 -17.48
CA PHE A 234 5.90 2.48 -17.38
C PHE A 234 6.99 2.77 -16.34
N GLU A 235 6.84 2.34 -15.09
CA GLU A 235 7.79 2.63 -13.99
C GLU A 235 9.24 2.19 -14.25
N SER A 236 9.50 1.36 -15.28
CA SER A 236 10.86 1.08 -15.76
C SER A 236 11.70 2.32 -16.11
N LEU A 237 11.09 3.52 -16.26
CA LEU A 237 11.80 4.79 -16.43
C LEU A 237 12.14 5.49 -15.11
N SER A 238 11.47 5.17 -14.01
CA SER A 238 11.62 5.83 -12.71
C SER A 238 12.85 5.34 -11.94
N ALA A 239 13.12 5.95 -10.78
CA ALA A 239 14.18 5.49 -9.88
C ALA A 239 13.88 4.10 -9.29
N LEU A 240 14.90 3.44 -8.73
CA LEU A 240 14.77 2.10 -8.14
C LEU A 240 13.64 2.01 -7.09
N VAL A 241 13.54 3.03 -6.24
CA VAL A 241 12.56 3.06 -5.14
C VAL A 241 11.13 3.17 -5.64
N ASP A 242 10.87 3.95 -6.69
CA ASP A 242 9.52 4.09 -7.27
C ASP A 242 9.07 2.79 -7.94
N ARG A 243 10.00 2.14 -8.66
CA ARG A 243 9.78 0.80 -9.23
C ARG A 243 9.43 -0.23 -8.17
N TYR A 244 10.13 -0.17 -7.03
CA TYR A 244 9.87 -1.07 -5.91
C TYR A 244 8.48 -0.85 -5.32
N LEU A 245 8.11 0.40 -5.04
CA LEU A 245 6.79 0.73 -4.49
C LEU A 245 5.67 0.24 -5.40
N ILE A 246 5.78 0.46 -6.71
CA ILE A 246 4.77 0.01 -7.66
C ILE A 246 4.73 -1.51 -7.78
N LEU A 247 5.87 -2.19 -7.73
CA LEU A 247 5.92 -3.65 -7.68
C LEU A 247 5.15 -4.20 -6.47
N VAL A 248 5.33 -3.62 -5.28
CA VAL A 248 4.58 -4.02 -4.07
C VAL A 248 3.08 -3.79 -4.26
N SER A 249 2.66 -2.62 -4.74
CA SER A 249 1.24 -2.32 -5.00
C SER A 249 0.61 -3.29 -6.01
N ILE A 250 1.36 -3.71 -7.03
CA ILE A 250 0.87 -4.64 -8.05
C ILE A 250 0.73 -6.05 -7.51
N ILE A 251 1.73 -6.56 -6.78
CA ILE A 251 1.65 -7.87 -6.12
C ILE A 251 0.40 -7.92 -5.24
N LYS A 252 0.18 -6.89 -4.41
CA LYS A 252 -1.01 -6.78 -3.58
C LYS A 252 -2.28 -6.72 -4.42
N SER A 253 -2.33 -5.90 -5.46
CA SER A 253 -3.51 -5.76 -6.33
C SER A 253 -3.91 -7.06 -7.01
N VAL A 254 -2.93 -7.85 -7.47
CA VAL A 254 -3.23 -9.17 -8.04
C VAL A 254 -3.82 -10.08 -6.98
N LEU A 255 -3.26 -10.11 -5.77
CA LEU A 255 -3.75 -10.96 -4.68
C LEU A 255 -5.09 -10.49 -4.09
N VAL A 256 -5.46 -9.22 -4.24
CA VAL A 256 -6.82 -8.75 -3.94
C VAL A 256 -7.84 -9.37 -4.90
N LYS A 257 -7.49 -9.50 -6.19
CA LYS A 257 -8.34 -10.12 -7.24
C LYS A 257 -8.31 -11.65 -7.16
N GLU A 258 -7.13 -12.22 -6.98
CA GLU A 258 -6.84 -13.65 -7.01
C GLU A 258 -5.96 -14.05 -5.80
N PRO A 259 -6.56 -14.19 -4.59
CA PRO A 259 -5.79 -14.43 -3.36
C PRO A 259 -4.99 -15.73 -3.35
N TYR A 260 -5.40 -16.71 -4.18
CA TYR A 260 -4.76 -18.01 -4.29
C TYR A 260 -3.73 -18.12 -5.42
N ASN A 261 -3.34 -17.00 -6.04
CA ASN A 261 -2.36 -17.02 -7.14
C ASN A 261 -0.95 -17.38 -6.62
N LYS A 262 -0.63 -18.68 -6.65
CA LYS A 262 0.62 -19.25 -6.10
C LYS A 262 1.89 -18.64 -6.69
N ASP A 263 1.88 -18.33 -7.98
CA ASP A 263 3.04 -17.73 -8.64
C ASP A 263 3.32 -16.34 -8.07
N ILE A 264 2.29 -15.51 -7.91
CA ILE A 264 2.42 -14.17 -7.35
C ILE A 264 2.79 -14.20 -5.87
N ILE A 265 2.18 -15.10 -5.08
CA ILE A 265 2.57 -15.34 -3.69
C ILE A 265 4.07 -15.69 -3.61
N ALA A 266 4.56 -16.58 -4.49
CA ALA A 266 5.97 -16.94 -4.53
C ALA A 266 6.88 -15.75 -4.86
N LYS A 267 6.44 -14.82 -5.72
CA LYS A 267 7.19 -13.58 -6.01
C LYS A 267 7.17 -12.60 -4.83
N GLY A 268 6.04 -12.45 -4.14
CA GLY A 268 5.97 -11.68 -2.91
C GLY A 268 6.87 -12.25 -1.81
N CYS A 269 6.87 -13.57 -1.63
CA CYS A 269 7.78 -14.27 -0.70
C CYS A 269 9.25 -14.08 -1.07
N TYR A 270 9.57 -14.18 -2.36
CA TYR A 270 10.91 -13.91 -2.86
C TYR A 270 11.35 -12.48 -2.50
N LEU A 271 10.49 -11.49 -2.74
CA LEU A 271 10.77 -10.09 -2.44
C LEU A 271 10.95 -9.86 -0.93
N PHE A 272 10.03 -10.35 -0.10
CA PHE A 272 10.11 -10.25 1.35
C PHE A 272 11.39 -10.89 1.90
N ASN A 273 11.79 -12.06 1.40
CA ASN A 273 13.03 -12.70 1.87
C ASN A 273 14.29 -11.89 1.54
N LYS A 274 14.23 -11.00 0.54
CA LYS A 274 15.33 -10.10 0.17
C LYS A 274 15.28 -8.75 0.89
N THR A 275 14.10 -8.24 1.19
CA THR A 275 13.92 -6.86 1.70
C THR A 275 13.52 -6.79 3.17
N LYS A 276 12.87 -7.84 3.69
CA LYS A 276 12.22 -7.86 5.01
C LYS A 276 11.21 -6.71 5.20
N ASP A 277 10.63 -6.23 4.10
CA ASP A 277 9.64 -5.15 4.14
C ASP A 277 8.33 -5.63 4.78
N LYS A 278 7.93 -4.97 5.87
CA LYS A 278 6.71 -5.23 6.63
C LYS A 278 5.44 -5.04 5.81
N SER A 279 5.49 -4.21 4.76
CA SER A 279 4.36 -4.01 3.85
C SER A 279 3.96 -5.30 3.12
N LEU A 280 4.85 -6.31 3.06
CA LEU A 280 4.60 -7.60 2.44
C LEU A 280 4.10 -8.68 3.42
N TYR A 281 3.96 -8.37 4.72
CA TYR A 281 3.53 -9.36 5.71
C TYR A 281 2.21 -10.04 5.34
N SER A 282 1.22 -9.30 4.85
CA SER A 282 -0.05 -9.85 4.34
C SER A 282 0.17 -10.90 3.23
N VAL A 283 1.14 -10.68 2.34
CA VAL A 283 1.47 -11.64 1.28
C VAL A 283 2.07 -12.92 1.85
N ILE A 284 2.90 -12.80 2.89
CA ILE A 284 3.51 -13.97 3.55
C ILE A 284 2.49 -14.71 4.38
N ALA A 285 1.53 -14.01 5.01
CA ALA A 285 0.47 -14.60 5.81
C ALA A 285 -0.39 -15.58 4.99
N LEU A 286 -0.60 -15.30 3.70
CA LEU A 286 -1.28 -16.22 2.77
C LEU A 286 -0.57 -17.57 2.58
N THR A 287 0.72 -17.68 2.92
CA THR A 287 1.45 -18.95 2.85
C THR A 287 1.26 -19.85 4.06
N GLY A 288 0.63 -19.34 5.13
CA GLY A 288 0.53 -20.03 6.43
C GLY A 288 1.87 -20.17 7.15
N ARG A 289 2.94 -19.50 6.68
CA ARG A 289 4.25 -19.54 7.34
C ARG A 289 4.31 -18.53 8.46
N LYS A 290 4.92 -18.93 9.58
CA LYS A 290 5.28 -17.99 10.66
C LYS A 290 6.15 -16.84 10.14
N ILE A 291 5.79 -15.63 10.55
CA ILE A 291 6.47 -14.38 10.19
C ILE A 291 7.01 -13.74 11.46
N GLU A 292 8.31 -13.52 11.50
CA GLU A 292 8.97 -12.80 12.60
C GLU A 292 8.53 -11.33 12.62
N GLY A 293 8.17 -10.81 13.79
CA GLY A 293 7.75 -9.42 13.98
C GLY A 293 6.36 -9.07 13.45
N TYR A 294 5.59 -10.03 12.91
CA TYR A 294 4.20 -9.81 12.49
C TYR A 294 3.23 -9.83 13.69
N TYR A 295 3.47 -10.73 14.64
CA TYR A 295 2.73 -10.75 15.90
C TYR A 295 3.18 -9.60 16.80
N ASN A 296 2.24 -8.74 17.21
CA ASN A 296 2.46 -7.65 18.15
C ASN A 296 1.55 -7.85 19.37
N GLN A 297 2.14 -8.11 20.53
CA GLN A 297 1.36 -8.40 21.75
C GLN A 297 0.41 -7.25 22.12
N ARG A 298 0.87 -6.00 22.04
CA ARG A 298 0.03 -4.84 22.38
C ARG A 298 -1.15 -4.68 21.42
N TYR A 299 -0.96 -5.03 20.15
CA TYR A 299 -2.05 -5.04 19.18
C TYR A 299 -3.10 -6.08 19.53
N ILE A 300 -2.68 -7.29 19.92
CA ILE A 300 -3.60 -8.35 20.35
C ILE A 300 -4.28 -8.00 21.67
N ASP A 301 -3.55 -7.45 22.64
CA ASP A 301 -4.14 -6.96 23.89
C ASP A 301 -5.20 -5.87 23.64
N MET A 302 -4.96 -4.96 22.69
CA MET A 302 -5.94 -3.95 22.27
C MET A 302 -7.21 -4.60 21.73
N LEU A 303 -7.07 -5.59 20.83
CA LEU A 303 -8.20 -6.34 20.29
C LEU A 303 -8.94 -7.08 21.41
N ASP A 304 -8.26 -7.86 22.23
CA ASP A 304 -8.85 -8.64 23.32
C ASP A 304 -9.60 -7.74 24.31
N CYS A 305 -9.02 -6.59 24.67
CA CYS A 305 -9.69 -5.59 25.52
C CYS A 305 -10.95 -5.05 24.84
N TYR A 306 -10.91 -4.73 23.55
CA TYR A 306 -12.09 -4.27 22.82
C TYR A 306 -13.20 -5.33 22.81
N TYR A 307 -12.85 -6.56 22.43
CA TYR A 307 -13.80 -7.67 22.33
C TYR A 307 -14.39 -8.08 23.68
N SER A 308 -13.65 -7.88 24.77
CA SER A 308 -14.11 -8.15 26.15
C SER A 308 -14.87 -6.98 26.79
N GLY A 309 -14.97 -5.83 26.11
CA GLY A 309 -15.62 -4.63 26.65
C GLY A 309 -14.76 -3.82 27.64
N GLU A 310 -13.48 -4.12 27.77
CA GLU A 310 -12.51 -3.37 28.58
C GLU A 310 -12.01 -2.10 27.85
N TYR A 311 -12.94 -1.22 27.46
CA TYR A 311 -12.66 -0.09 26.58
C TYR A 311 -11.61 0.89 27.13
N ALA A 312 -11.49 1.03 28.47
CA ALA A 312 -10.47 1.88 29.06
C ALA A 312 -9.05 1.39 28.75
N LYS A 313 -8.81 0.07 28.87
CA LYS A 313 -7.52 -0.52 28.50
C LYS A 313 -7.30 -0.51 26.99
N CYS A 314 -8.35 -0.81 26.21
CA CYS A 314 -8.29 -0.74 24.75
C CYS A 314 -7.85 0.67 24.28
N ARG A 315 -8.47 1.73 24.82
CA ARG A 315 -8.09 3.12 24.56
C ARG A 315 -6.60 3.35 24.85
N ASP A 316 -6.09 2.88 25.98
CA ASP A 316 -4.71 3.11 26.39
C ASP A 316 -3.71 2.34 25.51
N TYR A 317 -4.01 1.09 25.13
CA TYR A 317 -3.20 0.33 24.17
C TYR A 317 -3.22 0.95 22.77
N ALA A 318 -4.40 1.34 22.28
CA ALA A 318 -4.57 1.98 20.99
C ALA A 318 -3.76 3.29 20.92
N LYS A 319 -3.86 4.12 21.96
CA LYS A 319 -3.05 5.33 22.11
C LYS A 319 -1.56 5.01 22.05
N HIS A 320 -1.10 4.01 22.81
CA HIS A 320 0.31 3.60 22.81
C HIS A 320 0.80 3.21 21.40
N ILE A 321 0.00 2.48 20.63
CA ILE A 321 0.33 2.09 19.26
C ILE A 321 0.43 3.32 18.34
N MET A 322 -0.50 4.27 18.49
CA MET A 322 -0.48 5.54 17.75
C MET A 322 0.73 6.40 18.09
N GLU A 323 1.27 6.32 19.31
CA GLU A 323 2.48 7.05 19.72
C GLU A 323 3.78 6.40 19.22
N GLU A 324 3.84 5.06 19.16
CA GLU A 324 5.06 4.35 18.75
C GLU A 324 5.16 4.14 17.24
N ASN A 325 4.07 3.68 16.60
CA ASN A 325 4.08 3.22 15.21
C ASN A 325 2.76 3.55 14.49
N PRO A 326 2.36 4.84 14.40
CA PRO A 326 1.08 5.23 13.79
C PRO A 326 0.97 4.82 12.32
N ALA A 327 2.08 4.75 11.58
CA ALA A 327 2.06 4.33 10.17
C ALA A 327 1.68 2.85 9.99
N CYS A 328 1.83 2.04 11.04
CA CYS A 328 1.67 0.59 10.95
C CYS A 328 0.28 0.07 11.27
N CYS A 329 -0.57 0.89 11.86
CA CYS A 329 -1.86 0.45 12.39
C CYS A 329 -2.89 1.57 12.25
N PHE A 330 -3.72 1.49 11.20
CA PHE A 330 -4.88 2.37 11.10
C PHE A 330 -5.97 1.98 12.12
N ASP A 331 -6.09 0.70 12.43
CA ASP A 331 -7.14 0.19 13.32
C ASP A 331 -7.04 0.76 14.74
N SER A 332 -5.84 1.12 15.21
CA SER A 332 -5.69 1.79 16.51
C SER A 332 -6.45 3.12 16.58
N PHE A 333 -6.60 3.84 15.46
CA PHE A 333 -7.42 5.06 15.43
C PHE A 333 -8.90 4.72 15.66
N ILE A 334 -9.40 3.67 15.01
CA ILE A 334 -10.80 3.23 15.14
C ILE A 334 -11.07 2.71 16.55
N PHE A 335 -10.19 1.87 17.09
CA PHE A 335 -10.36 1.31 18.43
C PHE A 335 -10.22 2.36 19.53
N TYR A 336 -9.35 3.36 19.34
CA TYR A 336 -9.25 4.50 20.25
C TYR A 336 -10.56 5.30 20.29
N THR A 337 -11.08 5.72 19.14
CA THR A 337 -12.29 6.57 19.09
C THR A 337 -13.53 5.82 19.56
N ARG A 338 -13.73 4.56 19.14
CA ARG A 338 -14.84 3.73 19.62
C ARG A 338 -14.77 3.50 21.13
N SER A 339 -13.58 3.29 21.68
CA SER A 339 -13.42 3.14 23.13
C SER A 339 -13.83 4.40 23.90
N LEU A 340 -13.49 5.60 23.40
CA LEU A 340 -13.98 6.85 24.00
C LEU A 340 -15.51 6.94 23.97
N ILE A 341 -16.14 6.59 22.85
CA ILE A 341 -17.59 6.61 22.68
C ILE A 341 -18.28 5.65 23.66
N TYR A 342 -17.80 4.40 23.76
CA TYR A 342 -18.38 3.43 24.70
C TYR A 342 -18.18 3.81 26.17
N LEU A 343 -17.08 4.49 26.50
CA LEU A 343 -16.85 5.06 27.83
C LEU A 343 -17.64 6.35 28.09
N LYS A 344 -18.39 6.87 27.10
CA LYS A 344 -19.09 8.17 27.14
C LYS A 344 -18.14 9.32 27.47
N GLN A 345 -16.91 9.24 26.99
CA GLN A 345 -15.89 10.28 27.13
C GLN A 345 -15.91 11.19 25.90
N GLY A 346 -15.71 12.49 26.12
CA GLY A 346 -15.44 13.42 25.03
C GLY A 346 -14.09 13.11 24.35
N TYR A 347 -13.86 13.72 23.20
CA TYR A 347 -12.59 13.55 22.49
C TYR A 347 -11.40 14.00 23.36
N GLU A 348 -10.43 13.11 23.54
CA GLU A 348 -9.12 13.41 24.09
C GLU A 348 -8.07 13.33 22.99
N THR A 349 -7.09 14.23 23.00
CA THR A 349 -5.96 14.19 22.07
C THR A 349 -5.03 13.02 22.41
N PRO A 350 -4.84 12.04 21.51
CA PRO A 350 -4.01 10.87 21.80
C PRO A 350 -2.52 11.23 21.91
N TYR A 351 -1.98 12.09 21.05
CA TYR A 351 -0.57 12.49 21.12
C TYR A 351 -0.44 13.92 21.64
N LYS A 352 -0.03 14.09 22.91
CA LYS A 352 -0.05 15.40 23.61
C LYS A 352 1.17 16.28 23.31
N GLN A 353 2.27 15.67 22.87
CA GLN A 353 3.55 16.35 22.67
C GLN A 353 3.48 17.34 21.50
N GLU A 354 2.74 17.01 20.45
CA GLU A 354 2.50 17.88 19.29
C GLU A 354 0.99 17.93 18.99
N PRO A 355 0.24 18.90 19.54
CA PRO A 355 -1.22 18.97 19.39
C PRO A 355 -1.69 19.01 17.93
N ASP A 356 -0.94 19.69 17.05
CA ASP A 356 -1.25 19.84 15.63
C ASP A 356 -0.74 18.66 14.77
N ALA A 357 -0.22 17.60 15.39
CA ALA A 357 0.26 16.43 14.67
C ALA A 357 -0.85 15.78 13.82
N PRO A 358 -0.53 15.27 12.62
CA PRO A 358 -1.52 14.61 11.77
C PRO A 358 -2.26 13.46 12.45
N VAL A 359 -1.61 12.68 13.31
CA VAL A 359 -2.24 11.60 14.10
C VAL A 359 -3.46 12.10 14.90
N ASN A 360 -3.38 13.30 15.47
CA ASN A 360 -4.47 13.90 16.24
C ASN A 360 -5.58 14.40 15.32
N SER A 361 -5.22 14.98 14.17
CA SER A 361 -6.20 15.45 13.18
C SER A 361 -7.03 14.30 12.62
N ILE A 362 -6.39 13.19 12.27
CA ILE A 362 -7.07 11.98 11.77
C ILE A 362 -7.99 11.40 12.87
N SER A 363 -7.47 11.22 14.09
CA SER A 363 -8.24 10.68 15.22
C SER A 363 -9.47 11.53 15.55
N LYS A 364 -9.31 12.87 15.57
CA LYS A 364 -10.40 13.83 15.77
C LYS A 364 -11.46 13.70 14.68
N GLY A 365 -11.05 13.66 13.41
CA GLY A 365 -11.96 13.51 12.27
C GLY A 365 -12.78 12.23 12.36
N ILE A 366 -12.14 11.10 12.66
CA ILE A 366 -12.82 9.80 12.86
C ILE A 366 -13.81 9.90 14.03
N TYR A 367 -13.41 10.44 15.17
CA TYR A 367 -14.29 10.60 16.33
C TYR A 367 -15.53 11.45 15.99
N ASN A 368 -15.34 12.56 15.29
CA ASN A 368 -16.43 13.45 14.89
C ASN A 368 -17.42 12.74 13.95
N VAL A 369 -16.92 11.98 12.96
CA VAL A 369 -17.77 11.17 12.06
C VAL A 369 -18.58 10.15 12.87
N LEU A 370 -17.92 9.37 13.73
CA LEU A 370 -18.57 8.32 14.53
C LEU A 370 -19.54 8.86 15.59
N THR A 371 -19.44 10.15 15.95
CA THR A 371 -20.36 10.84 16.88
C THR A 371 -21.36 11.75 16.17
N TYR A 372 -21.44 11.66 14.84
CA TYR A 372 -22.34 12.44 13.98
C TYR A 372 -22.16 13.97 14.09
N GLN A 373 -20.94 14.43 14.36
CA GLN A 373 -20.58 15.85 14.42
C GLN A 373 -20.01 16.32 13.09
N ASN A 374 -20.72 17.23 12.39
CA ASN A 374 -20.31 17.79 11.09
C ASN A 374 -19.75 16.72 10.14
N VAL A 375 -20.52 15.64 9.94
CA VAL A 375 -20.04 14.41 9.29
C VAL A 375 -19.49 14.70 7.89
N GLU A 376 -20.20 15.46 7.06
CA GLU A 376 -19.79 15.79 5.70
C GLU A 376 -18.45 16.54 5.64
N GLU A 377 -18.27 17.53 6.51
CA GLU A 377 -17.03 18.31 6.60
C GLU A 377 -15.85 17.44 7.04
N ASN A 378 -16.07 16.57 8.04
CA ASN A 378 -15.02 15.67 8.53
C ASN A 378 -14.69 14.57 7.51
N LEU A 379 -15.68 14.00 6.83
CA LEU A 379 -15.44 13.04 5.74
C LEU A 379 -14.68 13.70 4.59
N TYR A 380 -15.05 14.92 4.20
CA TYR A 380 -14.33 15.69 3.19
C TYR A 380 -12.87 15.92 3.60
N ALA A 381 -12.62 16.34 4.85
CA ALA A 381 -11.29 16.58 5.37
C ALA A 381 -10.44 15.30 5.47
N LEU A 382 -11.04 14.19 5.90
CA LEU A 382 -10.39 12.88 5.93
C LEU A 382 -10.06 12.39 4.52
N TYR A 383 -10.96 12.61 3.55
CA TYR A 383 -10.70 12.24 2.16
C TYR A 383 -9.60 13.09 1.52
N GLN A 384 -9.61 14.39 1.78
CA GLN A 384 -8.53 15.30 1.40
C GLN A 384 -7.19 14.85 1.97
N PHE A 385 -7.15 14.57 3.27
CA PHE A 385 -5.95 14.09 3.94
C PHE A 385 -5.47 12.76 3.35
N ASN A 386 -6.38 11.81 3.09
CA ASN A 386 -6.08 10.54 2.42
C ASN A 386 -5.42 10.75 1.05
N LYS A 387 -5.89 11.73 0.25
CA LYS A 387 -5.23 12.09 -1.02
C LYS A 387 -3.83 12.64 -0.79
N ASN A 388 -3.62 13.49 0.22
CA ASN A 388 -2.28 14.03 0.50
C ASN A 388 -1.27 12.93 0.90
N ILE A 389 -1.70 11.97 1.73
CA ILE A 389 -0.84 10.89 2.24
C ILE A 389 -0.98 9.58 1.46
N TYR A 390 -1.40 9.63 0.20
CA TYR A 390 -1.85 8.46 -0.55
C TYR A 390 -0.83 7.31 -0.66
N SER A 391 0.46 7.63 -0.60
CA SER A 391 1.56 6.66 -0.64
C SER A 391 1.93 6.05 0.73
N PHE A 392 1.27 6.50 1.80
CA PHE A 392 1.48 6.02 3.17
C PHE A 392 0.80 4.69 3.37
N THR A 393 1.27 3.95 4.37
CA THR A 393 0.75 2.62 4.65
C THR A 393 -0.66 2.66 5.26
N ILE A 394 -0.98 3.67 6.08
CA ILE A 394 -2.33 3.84 6.65
C ILE A 394 -3.39 4.30 5.66
N ALA A 395 -2.99 4.77 4.47
CA ALA A 395 -3.93 5.34 3.50
C ALA A 395 -4.99 4.33 3.06
N ALA A 396 -4.66 3.03 2.98
CA ALA A 396 -5.63 1.99 2.67
C ALA A 396 -6.76 1.88 3.72
N GLY A 397 -6.40 1.97 5.00
CA GLY A 397 -7.36 1.96 6.11
C GLY A 397 -8.22 3.22 6.13
N LEU A 398 -7.60 4.39 5.92
CA LEU A 398 -8.31 5.66 5.86
C LEU A 398 -9.27 5.75 4.66
N ASP A 399 -8.84 5.28 3.49
CA ASP A 399 -9.68 5.16 2.29
C ASP A 399 -10.89 4.26 2.54
N SER A 400 -10.65 3.09 3.16
CA SER A 400 -11.71 2.16 3.53
C SER A 400 -12.70 2.78 4.50
N PHE A 401 -12.23 3.48 5.54
CA PHE A 401 -13.08 4.16 6.51
C PHE A 401 -13.94 5.23 5.85
N TYR A 402 -13.32 6.15 5.09
CA TYR A 402 -14.04 7.22 4.39
C TYR A 402 -15.12 6.65 3.45
N LYS A 403 -14.81 5.59 2.68
CA LYS A 403 -15.76 4.98 1.76
C LYS A 403 -16.92 4.31 2.48
N THR A 404 -16.63 3.54 3.54
CA THR A 404 -17.68 2.91 4.36
C THR A 404 -18.65 3.96 4.89
N GLU A 405 -18.13 5.02 5.52
CA GLU A 405 -18.96 6.07 6.13
C GLU A 405 -19.66 6.97 5.08
N SER A 406 -19.13 7.03 3.85
CA SER A 406 -19.76 7.71 2.70
C SER A 406 -20.73 6.83 1.92
N ASN A 407 -20.99 5.59 2.36
CA ASN A 407 -21.79 4.59 1.65
C ASN A 407 -21.27 4.25 0.23
N GLU A 408 -19.97 4.35 0.03
CA GLU A 408 -19.30 3.90 -1.19
C GLU A 408 -18.92 2.40 -1.10
N HIS A 409 -18.72 1.76 -2.25
CA HIS A 409 -18.29 0.36 -2.29
C HIS A 409 -16.86 0.20 -1.77
N VAL A 410 -16.68 -0.70 -0.79
CA VAL A 410 -15.38 -1.06 -0.22
C VAL A 410 -15.02 -2.50 -0.58
N ASN A 411 -13.81 -2.70 -1.11
CA ASN A 411 -13.23 -4.04 -1.24
C ASN A 411 -12.39 -4.34 0.01
N HIS A 412 -12.94 -5.09 0.94
CA HIS A 412 -12.26 -5.43 2.20
C HIS A 412 -10.92 -6.14 1.99
N ARG A 413 -10.74 -6.93 0.92
CA ARG A 413 -9.45 -7.60 0.63
C ARG A 413 -8.33 -6.58 0.39
N LEU A 414 -8.63 -5.40 -0.14
CA LEU A 414 -7.63 -4.34 -0.31
C LEU A 414 -7.10 -3.83 1.03
N THR A 415 -7.99 -3.61 2.00
CA THR A 415 -7.63 -3.21 3.36
C THR A 415 -6.80 -4.31 4.03
N LEU A 416 -7.27 -5.57 3.96
CA LEU A 416 -6.57 -6.73 4.53
C LEU A 416 -5.15 -6.88 3.96
N MET A 417 -4.97 -6.71 2.65
CA MET A 417 -3.66 -6.78 2.01
C MET A 417 -2.68 -5.67 2.42
N ASN A 418 -3.13 -4.66 3.18
CA ASN A 418 -2.28 -3.59 3.71
C ASN A 418 -2.07 -3.64 5.24
N ILE A 419 -2.59 -4.67 5.92
CA ILE A 419 -2.32 -4.89 7.34
C ILE A 419 -0.84 -5.26 7.56
N MET A 420 -0.23 -4.71 8.61
CA MET A 420 1.16 -4.98 9.02
C MET A 420 1.31 -5.67 10.39
N TYR A 421 0.22 -5.94 11.09
CA TYR A 421 0.23 -6.76 12.30
C TYR A 421 -0.66 -8.00 12.13
N TYR A 422 -0.35 -9.06 12.87
CA TYR A 422 -1.23 -10.20 12.94
C TYR A 422 -2.59 -9.76 13.46
N ASP A 423 -3.63 -9.97 12.65
CA ASP A 423 -5.02 -9.70 13.01
C ASP A 423 -5.87 -10.92 12.61
N PRO A 424 -6.68 -11.47 13.54
CA PRO A 424 -7.63 -12.52 13.22
C PRO A 424 -8.59 -12.19 12.07
N ILE A 425 -8.91 -10.91 11.81
CA ILE A 425 -9.75 -10.48 10.68
C ILE A 425 -9.17 -10.85 9.31
N PHE A 426 -7.84 -10.99 9.22
CA PHE A 426 -7.16 -11.37 7.99
C PHE A 426 -7.55 -12.78 7.52
N SER A 427 -8.10 -13.63 8.42
CA SER A 427 -8.71 -14.92 8.08
C SER A 427 -9.80 -14.82 7.00
N ARG A 428 -10.40 -13.64 6.79
CA ARG A 428 -11.34 -13.36 5.68
C ARG A 428 -10.72 -13.39 4.28
N MET A 429 -9.39 -13.52 4.17
CA MET A 429 -8.72 -13.73 2.89
C MET A 429 -8.94 -15.14 2.34
N TRP A 430 -9.32 -16.10 3.18
CA TRP A 430 -9.64 -17.47 2.78
C TRP A 430 -11.15 -17.63 2.58
N ASP A 431 -11.49 -18.29 1.47
CA ASP A 431 -12.85 -18.73 1.16
C ASP A 431 -13.18 -20.08 1.83
N ASP A 432 -12.16 -20.84 2.25
CA ASP A 432 -12.28 -22.12 2.95
C ASP A 432 -12.06 -22.01 4.47
N VAL A 433 -12.86 -22.76 5.23
CA VAL A 433 -12.86 -22.74 6.71
C VAL A 433 -11.53 -23.23 7.28
N ASP A 434 -10.96 -24.29 6.71
CA ASP A 434 -9.76 -24.94 7.25
C ASP A 434 -8.53 -24.01 7.16
N GLY A 435 -8.33 -23.35 6.01
CA GLY A 435 -7.27 -22.36 5.82
C GLY A 435 -7.44 -21.14 6.74
N ALA A 436 -8.66 -20.64 6.88
CA ALA A 436 -8.98 -19.52 7.77
C ALA A 436 -8.69 -19.85 9.25
N ILE A 437 -9.06 -21.05 9.71
CA ILE A 437 -8.78 -21.53 11.07
C ILE A 437 -7.28 -21.77 11.26
N SER A 438 -6.61 -22.40 10.29
CA SER A 438 -5.17 -22.66 10.34
C SER A 438 -4.37 -21.37 10.49
N TYR A 439 -4.77 -20.29 9.81
CA TYR A 439 -4.14 -18.97 9.99
C TYR A 439 -4.25 -18.45 11.43
N ILE A 440 -5.41 -18.59 12.08
CA ILE A 440 -5.57 -18.16 13.47
C ILE A 440 -4.77 -19.05 14.43
N GLU A 441 -4.76 -20.36 14.19
CA GLU A 441 -4.11 -21.35 15.06
C GLU A 441 -2.59 -21.24 15.02
N GLU A 442 -2.00 -20.97 13.85
CA GLU A 442 -0.55 -20.81 13.67
C GLU A 442 0.04 -19.75 14.64
N TYR A 443 -0.73 -18.72 14.97
CA TYR A 443 -0.29 -17.65 15.87
C TYR A 443 -0.75 -17.83 17.33
N LYS A 444 -1.79 -18.65 17.57
CA LYS A 444 -2.22 -19.08 18.93
C LYS A 444 -1.25 -20.03 19.64
N LEU A 445 -0.34 -20.69 18.90
CA LEU A 445 0.62 -21.69 19.42
C LEU A 445 1.53 -21.21 20.57
N HIS A 446 1.47 -19.95 20.99
CA HIS A 446 2.21 -19.39 22.12
C HIS A 446 1.49 -19.51 23.47
N GLY A 447 0.36 -20.23 23.55
CA GLY A 447 -0.36 -20.46 24.81
C GLY A 447 -1.08 -19.22 25.35
N ILE A 448 -1.38 -18.26 24.47
CA ILE A 448 -2.04 -17.01 24.80
C ILE A 448 -3.54 -17.20 24.55
N ASN A 449 -4.33 -17.16 25.62
CA ASN A 449 -5.78 -17.08 25.50
C ASN A 449 -6.14 -15.69 24.96
N SER A 450 -6.60 -15.62 23.71
CA SER A 450 -7.04 -14.38 23.07
C SER A 450 -8.53 -14.48 22.75
N VAL A 451 -9.30 -13.58 23.37
CA VAL A 451 -10.75 -13.47 23.19
C VAL A 451 -11.07 -13.12 21.74
N ALA A 452 -10.31 -12.21 21.12
CA ALA A 452 -10.48 -11.86 19.71
C ALA A 452 -10.30 -13.09 18.82
N CYS A 453 -9.23 -13.87 19.02
CA CYS A 453 -9.00 -15.07 18.23
C CYS A 453 -10.10 -16.13 18.44
N ASP A 454 -10.58 -16.33 19.67
CA ASP A 454 -11.68 -17.26 19.98
C ASP A 454 -12.98 -16.88 19.26
N ILE A 455 -13.32 -15.59 19.28
CA ILE A 455 -14.51 -15.05 18.61
C ILE A 455 -14.42 -15.26 17.10
N TRP A 456 -13.26 -14.96 16.50
CA TRP A 456 -13.06 -15.16 15.07
C TRP A 456 -13.13 -16.63 14.67
N GLN A 457 -12.59 -17.55 15.47
CA GLN A 457 -12.74 -18.99 15.22
C GLN A 457 -14.21 -19.42 15.22
N LYS A 458 -15.00 -18.99 16.21
CA LYS A 458 -16.45 -19.26 16.25
C LYS A 458 -17.16 -18.69 15.03
N ARG A 459 -16.86 -17.44 14.67
CA ARG A 459 -17.44 -16.78 13.48
C ARG A 459 -17.13 -17.54 12.18
N ILE A 460 -15.89 -18.00 12.00
CA ILE A 460 -15.44 -18.78 10.83
C ILE A 460 -16.14 -20.15 10.78
N ARG A 461 -16.23 -20.85 11.92
CA ARG A 461 -16.95 -22.13 12.05
C ARG A 461 -18.47 -21.98 11.95
N ASN A 462 -18.96 -20.75 11.83
CA ASN A 462 -20.38 -20.43 11.83
C ASN A 462 -21.06 -20.99 13.09
N GLU A 463 -20.52 -20.62 14.25
CA GLU A 463 -21.02 -20.93 15.59
C GLU A 463 -21.53 -19.67 16.28
N GLN A 464 -22.43 -19.85 17.25
CA GLN A 464 -22.90 -18.74 18.08
C GLN A 464 -21.84 -18.30 19.08
N VAL A 465 -21.87 -17.01 19.40
CA VAL A 465 -21.10 -16.42 20.49
C VAL A 465 -22.01 -16.08 21.66
N ASP A 466 -21.46 -16.19 22.87
CA ASP A 466 -22.23 -15.96 24.09
C ASP A 466 -22.47 -14.46 24.30
N ILE A 467 -23.75 -14.10 24.38
CA ILE A 467 -24.24 -12.72 24.52
C ILE A 467 -24.06 -12.23 25.97
N LEU A 468 -23.93 -13.13 26.95
CA LEU A 468 -23.75 -12.76 28.35
C LEU A 468 -22.30 -12.40 28.69
N SER A 469 -21.33 -12.96 27.97
CA SER A 469 -19.90 -12.72 28.18
C SER A 469 -19.29 -11.68 27.23
N LEU A 470 -20.00 -11.28 26.18
CA LEU A 470 -19.50 -10.31 25.19
C LEU A 470 -20.40 -9.07 25.11
N PRO A 471 -19.86 -7.89 24.78
CA PRO A 471 -20.68 -6.72 24.49
C PRO A 471 -21.66 -6.99 23.35
N LEU A 472 -22.90 -6.50 23.48
CA LEU A 472 -23.98 -6.73 22.50
C LEU A 472 -23.59 -6.31 21.07
N HIS A 473 -22.92 -5.17 20.93
CA HIS A 473 -22.51 -4.65 19.62
C HIS A 473 -21.47 -5.54 18.90
N ILE A 474 -20.84 -6.49 19.61
CA ILE A 474 -19.97 -7.53 19.07
C ILE A 474 -20.76 -8.82 18.85
N ALA A 475 -21.53 -9.25 19.85
CA ALA A 475 -22.22 -10.55 19.82
C ALA A 475 -23.39 -10.59 18.82
N GLU A 476 -24.18 -9.51 18.74
CA GLU A 476 -25.38 -9.45 17.91
C GLU A 476 -25.07 -9.58 16.40
N PRO A 477 -24.10 -8.84 15.81
CA PRO A 477 -23.79 -9.01 14.39
C PRO A 477 -23.30 -10.42 14.04
N ILE A 478 -22.50 -11.05 14.93
CA ILE A 478 -21.98 -12.39 14.71
C ILE A 478 -23.11 -13.44 14.77
N ASN A 479 -23.97 -13.34 15.78
CA ASN A 479 -25.12 -14.23 15.90
C ASN A 479 -26.14 -14.00 14.78
N ALA A 480 -26.33 -12.76 14.31
CA ALA A 480 -27.16 -12.47 13.15
C ALA A 480 -26.60 -13.12 11.87
N GLU A 481 -25.29 -13.05 11.63
CA GLU A 481 -24.62 -13.74 10.51
C GLU A 481 -24.81 -15.26 10.60
N TYR A 482 -24.73 -15.83 11.81
CA TYR A 482 -25.01 -17.24 12.06
C TYR A 482 -26.43 -17.64 11.64
N TYR A 483 -27.45 -16.91 12.13
CA TYR A 483 -28.84 -17.18 11.81
C TYR A 483 -29.14 -17.01 10.32
N TYR A 484 -28.49 -16.02 9.68
CA TYR A 484 -28.57 -15.81 8.24
C TYR A 484 -28.14 -17.05 7.46
N LYS A 485 -26.93 -17.54 7.73
CA LYS A 485 -26.36 -18.69 7.03
C LYS A 485 -27.12 -19.99 7.28
N LYS A 486 -27.86 -20.09 8.40
CA LYS A 486 -28.70 -21.25 8.73
C LYS A 486 -30.14 -21.14 8.22
N ASN A 487 -30.50 -20.06 7.50
CA ASN A 487 -31.87 -19.76 7.05
C ASN A 487 -32.92 -19.72 8.17
N TYR A 488 -32.50 -19.41 9.41
CA TYR A 488 -33.40 -19.34 10.58
C TYR A 488 -33.98 -17.94 10.79
N TYR A 489 -34.36 -17.24 9.71
CA TYR A 489 -34.97 -15.92 9.85
C TYR A 489 -36.43 -16.00 10.26
N CYS A 490 -36.73 -15.48 11.47
CA CYS A 490 -38.04 -14.96 11.81
C CYS A 490 -38.02 -13.44 11.55
N PRO A 491 -38.90 -12.89 10.70
CA PRO A 491 -38.87 -11.49 10.33
C PRO A 491 -39.53 -10.64 11.40
N LEU A 492 -38.87 -10.39 12.53
CA LEU A 492 -39.28 -9.38 13.52
C LEU A 492 -38.03 -8.81 14.21
N ASN A 493 -37.81 -7.51 14.02
CA ASN A 493 -36.95 -6.59 14.79
C ASN A 493 -35.43 -6.51 14.49
N ILE A 494 -34.99 -6.46 13.24
CA ILE A 494 -33.67 -5.87 12.91
C ILE A 494 -33.77 -5.00 11.65
N VAL A 495 -34.34 -3.80 11.79
CA VAL A 495 -34.18 -2.70 10.84
C VAL A 495 -33.76 -1.47 11.64
N SER A 496 -32.55 -1.52 12.22
CA SER A 496 -31.87 -0.32 12.75
C SER A 496 -30.42 -0.55 13.23
N SER A 497 -29.90 -1.79 13.27
CA SER A 497 -28.58 -2.04 13.85
C SER A 497 -27.82 -3.20 13.18
N ILE A 498 -27.73 -3.19 11.85
CA ILE A 498 -26.66 -3.92 11.16
C ILE A 498 -25.52 -2.93 10.95
N PRO A 499 -24.49 -2.88 11.80
CA PRO A 499 -23.22 -2.35 11.36
C PRO A 499 -22.65 -3.37 10.37
N THR A 500 -22.84 -3.12 9.09
CA THR A 500 -21.85 -3.49 8.09
C THR A 500 -20.59 -2.68 8.43
N HIS A 501 -19.70 -3.27 9.22
CA HIS A 501 -18.33 -2.78 9.44
C HIS A 501 -17.36 -3.64 8.65
#